data_AF-A0A412GSU3-F1
#
_entry.id   AF-A0A412GSU3-F1
#
_cell.length_a   1.000
_cell.length_b   1.000
_cell.length_c   1.000
_cell.angle_alpha   90.00
_cell.angle_beta   90.00
_cell.angle_gamma   90.00
#
_symmetry.space_group_name_H-M   'P 1'
#
loop_
_entity.id
_entity.type
_entity.pdbx_description
1 polymer ?
#
loop_
_entity_poly.entity_id
_entity_poly.type
_entity_poly.pdbx_seq_one_letter_code
_entity_poly.pdbx_strand_id
1 'polypeptide(L)'
;MAIIAFAEPHFVSLSNKGGKTTVIFTLTSDDKDSNNGLGIENIMLECDNGKTYKAKHVDAQFGDTTTVIVKFKKLSKLENSRLKFCINGEDKYIDIPTDMN
;
A
#
# COMPACT_ATOMS: atom_id res chain seq x y z
N MET A 1 -9.87 -6.33 -28.07
CA MET A 1 -9.51 -6.54 -26.65
C MET A 1 -8.74 -5.33 -26.20
N ALA A 2 -9.33 -4.50 -25.33
CA ALA A 2 -8.59 -3.40 -24.72
C ALA A 2 -7.78 -4.00 -23.55
N ILE A 3 -6.46 -3.98 -23.66
CA ILE A 3 -5.58 -4.23 -22.52
C ILE A 3 -5.64 -2.92 -21.73
N ILE A 4 -6.49 -2.88 -20.71
CA ILE A 4 -6.48 -1.76 -19.76
C ILE A 4 -5.21 -1.99 -18.94
N ALA A 5 -4.17 -1.22 -19.25
CA ALA A 5 -3.01 -1.14 -18.36
C ALA A 5 -3.49 -0.39 -17.13
N PHE A 6 -3.86 -1.12 -16.08
CA PHE A 6 -4.16 -0.52 -14.79
C PHE A 6 -2.90 0.15 -14.27
N ALA A 7 -3.03 1.38 -13.76
CA ALA A 7 -1.90 2.00 -13.10
C ALA A 7 -1.44 1.12 -11.94
N GLU A 8 -0.14 0.88 -11.88
CA GLU A 8 0.44 0.10 -10.80
C GLU A 8 0.67 1.03 -9.60
N PRO A 9 0.17 0.65 -8.41
CA PRO A 9 0.49 1.36 -7.19
C PRO A 9 2.01 1.45 -6.98
N HIS A 10 2.51 2.64 -6.73
CA HIS A 10 3.95 2.88 -6.66
C HIS A 10 4.43 3.04 -5.22
N PHE A 11 5.36 2.19 -4.80
CA PHE A 11 5.98 2.27 -3.48
C PHE A 11 6.78 3.58 -3.32
N VAL A 12 6.62 4.26 -2.19
CA VAL A 12 7.38 5.48 -1.89
C VAL A 12 8.35 5.28 -0.74
N SER A 13 7.88 4.81 0.41
CA SER A 13 8.76 4.63 1.55
C SER A 13 8.24 3.64 2.60
N LEU A 14 9.17 3.12 3.39
CA LEU A 14 8.93 2.31 4.57
C LEU A 14 9.67 2.93 5.76
N SER A 15 8.98 3.07 6.88
CA SER A 15 9.58 3.53 8.13
C SER A 15 9.13 2.66 9.28
N ASN A 16 10.08 2.04 9.96
CA ASN A 16 9.83 1.31 11.20
C ASN A 16 10.44 2.10 12.37
N LYS A 17 9.85 3.24 12.73
CA LYS A 17 10.32 4.15 13.80
C LYS A 17 9.14 4.62 14.66
N GLY A 18 9.42 5.12 15.88
CA GLY A 18 8.39 5.72 16.74
C GLY A 18 7.25 4.79 17.14
N GLY A 19 7.55 3.51 17.43
CA GLY A 19 6.55 2.54 17.91
C GLY A 19 5.55 2.04 16.85
N LYS A 20 5.79 2.31 15.56
CA LYS A 20 4.93 1.87 14.45
C LYS A 20 5.75 1.54 13.21
N THR A 21 5.11 0.82 12.30
CA THR A 21 5.59 0.65 10.92
C THR A 21 4.67 1.43 10.00
N THR A 22 5.24 2.29 9.16
CA THR A 22 4.51 3.10 8.18
C THR A 22 4.97 2.72 6.78
N VAL A 23 4.02 2.44 5.90
CA VAL A 23 4.25 2.23 4.47
C VAL A 23 3.56 3.38 3.73
N ILE A 24 4.26 4.01 2.79
CA ILE A 24 3.73 5.07 1.93
C ILE A 24 3.82 4.59 0.49
N PHE A 25 2.73 4.74 -0.25
CA PHE A 25 2.67 4.49 -1.68
C PHE A 25 1.77 5.51 -2.36
N THR A 26 1.85 5.60 -3.68
CA THR A 26 1.03 6.52 -4.48
C THR A 26 0.15 5.75 -5.46
N LEU A 27 -1.03 6.31 -5.70
CA LEU A 27 -2.00 5.89 -6.70
C LEU A 27 -2.21 7.03 -7.69
N THR A 28 -2.54 6.69 -8.92
CA THR A 28 -2.78 7.67 -10.00
C THR A 28 -4.27 7.92 -10.19
N SER A 29 -4.63 8.80 -11.13
CA SER A 29 -6.02 8.99 -11.54
C SER A 29 -6.65 7.74 -12.11
N ASP A 30 -5.86 6.85 -12.71
CA ASP A 30 -6.36 5.65 -13.39
C ASP A 30 -6.83 4.59 -12.39
N ASP A 31 -6.44 4.71 -11.12
CA ASP A 31 -6.91 3.88 -10.02
C ASP A 31 -8.31 4.29 -9.52
N LYS A 32 -8.83 5.44 -9.97
CA LYS A 32 -10.14 5.94 -9.54
C LYS A 32 -11.27 5.27 -10.34
N ASP A 33 -12.41 5.11 -9.69
CA ASP A 33 -13.62 4.65 -10.36
C ASP A 33 -14.22 5.74 -11.28
N SER A 34 -15.28 5.39 -12.01
CA SER A 34 -15.97 6.30 -12.93
C SER A 34 -16.62 7.51 -12.25
N ASN A 35 -16.74 7.50 -10.92
CA ASN A 35 -17.24 8.61 -10.10
C ASN A 35 -16.11 9.40 -9.42
N ASN A 36 -14.85 9.18 -9.84
CA ASN A 36 -13.65 9.77 -9.23
C ASN A 36 -13.46 9.34 -7.75
N GLY A 37 -14.08 8.23 -7.35
CA GLY A 37 -13.94 7.58 -6.06
C GLY A 37 -12.72 6.66 -6.01
N LEU A 38 -12.20 6.44 -4.80
CA LEU A 38 -11.06 5.56 -4.55
C LEU A 38 -11.34 4.71 -3.31
N GLY A 39 -11.90 3.52 -3.53
CA GLY A 39 -12.12 2.54 -2.48
C GLY A 39 -10.84 1.76 -2.23
N ILE A 40 -10.19 1.98 -1.08
CA ILE A 40 -9.00 1.22 -0.68
C ILE A 40 -9.34 0.38 0.55
N GLU A 41 -9.23 -0.93 0.42
CA GLU A 41 -9.67 -1.87 1.44
C GLU A 41 -8.72 -3.07 1.60
N ASN A 42 -8.94 -3.87 2.64
CA ASN A 42 -8.19 -5.10 2.93
C ASN A 42 -6.66 -4.93 2.99
N ILE A 43 -6.17 -3.78 3.44
CA ILE A 43 -4.74 -3.49 3.50
C ILE A 43 -4.03 -4.35 4.54
N MET A 44 -3.12 -5.20 4.07
CA MET A 44 -2.35 -6.17 4.85
C MET A 44 -0.89 -6.16 4.42
N LEU A 45 0.02 -6.32 5.38
CA LEU A 45 1.44 -6.52 5.13
C LEU A 45 1.78 -7.99 5.38
N GLU A 46 2.14 -8.71 4.33
CA GLU A 46 2.55 -10.11 4.37
C GLU A 46 4.08 -10.18 4.39
N CYS A 47 4.67 -10.80 5.40
CA CYS A 47 6.12 -10.96 5.52
C CYS A 47 6.56 -12.36 5.12
N ASP A 48 7.79 -12.50 4.62
CA ASP A 48 8.38 -13.79 4.20
C ASP A 48 8.37 -14.86 5.29
N ASN A 49 8.38 -14.47 6.56
CA ASN A 49 8.25 -15.37 7.71
C ASN A 49 6.82 -15.94 7.92
N GLY A 50 5.90 -15.67 7.00
CA GLY A 50 4.49 -16.08 7.04
C GLY A 50 3.59 -15.23 7.93
N LYS A 51 4.11 -14.17 8.58
CA LYS A 51 3.30 -13.28 9.41
C LYS A 51 2.57 -12.27 8.56
N THR A 52 1.31 -12.04 8.90
CA THR A 52 0.47 -11.01 8.27
C THR A 52 0.07 -9.95 9.28
N TYR A 53 0.22 -8.68 8.92
CA TYR A 53 -0.16 -7.55 9.76
C TYR A 53 -1.29 -6.76 9.08
N LYS A 54 -2.43 -6.62 9.76
CA LYS A 54 -3.53 -5.76 9.28
C LYS A 54 -3.22 -4.29 9.55
N ALA A 55 -3.55 -3.42 8.60
CA ALA A 55 -3.45 -1.98 8.79
C ALA A 55 -4.24 -1.52 10.02
N LYS A 56 -3.67 -0.58 10.76
CA LYS A 56 -4.30 0.04 11.94
C LYS A 56 -4.89 1.39 11.63
N HIS A 57 -4.29 2.11 10.69
CA HIS A 57 -4.75 3.41 10.27
C HIS A 57 -4.30 3.63 8.83
N VAL A 58 -5.19 4.19 8.04
CA VAL A 58 -4.98 4.51 6.64
C VAL A 58 -5.38 5.97 6.48
N ASP A 59 -4.49 6.73 5.86
CA ASP A 59 -4.72 8.13 5.50
C ASP A 59 -4.44 8.30 4.02
N ALA A 60 -5.21 9.17 3.35
CA ALA A 60 -5.12 9.41 1.92
C ALA A 60 -5.11 10.90 1.65
N GLN A 61 -4.07 11.36 0.95
CA GLN A 61 -3.90 12.74 0.54
C GLN A 61 -4.14 12.83 -0.96
N PHE A 62 -5.24 13.47 -1.34
CA PHE A 62 -5.65 13.63 -2.73
C PHE A 62 -4.91 14.81 -3.38
N GLY A 63 -4.36 14.57 -4.57
CA GLY A 63 -3.73 15.55 -5.45
C GLY A 63 -3.71 15.01 -6.89
N ASP A 64 -2.72 15.41 -7.68
CA ASP A 64 -2.48 14.84 -9.01
C ASP A 64 -2.24 13.32 -8.94
N THR A 65 -1.49 12.90 -7.91
CA THR A 65 -1.47 11.52 -7.41
C THR A 65 -2.07 11.48 -6.00
N THR A 66 -2.65 10.35 -5.64
CA THR A 66 -3.12 10.12 -4.27
C THR A 66 -2.01 9.46 -3.47
N THR A 67 -1.53 10.15 -2.43
CA THR A 67 -0.56 9.56 -1.50
C THR A 67 -1.28 8.83 -0.38
N VAL A 68 -1.00 7.54 -0.23
CA VAL A 68 -1.62 6.68 0.79
C VAL A 68 -0.59 6.37 1.86
N ILE A 69 -0.93 6.66 3.12
CA ILE A 69 -0.10 6.44 4.30
C ILE A 69 -0.75 5.36 5.15
N VAL A 70 -0.13 4.18 5.18
CA VAL A 70 -0.64 3.02 5.94
C VAL A 70 0.22 2.81 7.18
N LYS A 71 -0.41 2.74 8.35
CA LYS A 71 0.25 2.52 9.63
C LYS A 71 -0.12 1.14 10.18
N PHE A 72 0.88 0.38 10.57
CA PHE A 72 0.78 -0.91 11.24
C PHE A 72 1.33 -0.82 12.67
N LYS A 73 1.07 -1.85 13.47
CA LYS A 73 1.83 -2.06 14.71
C LYS A 73 3.32 -2.14 14.37
N LYS A 74 4.18 -1.74 15.32
CA LYS A 74 5.63 -1.90 15.21
C LYS A 74 5.97 -3.34 14.84
N LEU A 75 6.66 -3.52 13.71
CA LEU A 75 7.28 -4.80 13.38
C LEU A 75 8.58 -4.93 14.19
N SER A 76 8.79 -6.10 14.81
CA SER A 76 10.02 -6.39 15.56
C SER A 76 11.25 -6.45 14.66
N LYS A 77 11.07 -6.89 13.41
CA LYS A 77 12.09 -6.96 12.37
C LYS A 77 11.45 -6.59 11.04
N LEU A 78 12.14 -5.79 10.24
CA LEU A 78 11.78 -5.58 8.84
C LEU A 78 12.39 -6.72 8.03
N GLU A 79 11.53 -7.40 7.28
CA GLU A 79 11.87 -8.48 6.37
C GLU A 79 11.17 -8.18 5.05
N ASN A 80 11.61 -8.84 3.97
CA ASN A 80 10.94 -8.69 2.69
C ASN A 80 9.45 -8.97 2.90
N SER A 81 8.64 -8.08 2.35
CA SER A 81 7.21 -8.10 2.58
C SER A 81 6.46 -7.61 1.37
N ARG A 82 5.21 -8.00 1.28
CA ARG A 82 4.28 -7.58 0.25
C ARG A 82 3.13 -6.86 0.90
N LEU A 83 2.87 -5.64 0.48
CA LEU A 83 1.65 -4.93 0.82
C LEU A 83 0.55 -5.42 -0.10
N LYS A 84 -0.45 -6.11 0.45
CA LYS A 84 -1.66 -6.53 -0.25
C LYS A 84 -2.80 -5.60 0.10
N PHE A 85 -3.58 -5.18 -0.88
CA PHE A 85 -4.78 -4.37 -0.68
C PHE A 85 -5.69 -4.51 -1.88
N CYS A 86 -6.90 -3.98 -1.78
CA CYS A 86 -7.87 -3.96 -2.86
C CYS A 86 -8.19 -2.51 -3.21
N ILE A 87 -8.19 -2.20 -4.51
CA ILE A 87 -8.67 -0.93 -5.08
C ILE A 87 -9.92 -1.22 -5.88
N ASN A 88 -11.05 -0.64 -5.49
CA ASN A 88 -12.32 -0.73 -6.21
C ASN A 88 -12.73 -2.17 -6.58
N GLY A 89 -12.46 -3.13 -5.69
CA GLY A 89 -12.74 -4.55 -5.91
C GLY A 89 -11.61 -5.37 -6.57
N GLU A 90 -10.52 -4.73 -6.99
CA GLU A 90 -9.36 -5.39 -7.61
C GLU A 90 -8.18 -5.54 -6.63
N ASP A 91 -7.71 -6.77 -6.44
CA ASP A 91 -6.53 -7.07 -5.62
C ASP A 91 -5.26 -6.46 -6.27
N LYS A 92 -4.52 -5.68 -5.48
CA LYS A 92 -3.23 -5.08 -5.84
C LYS A 92 -2.17 -5.45 -4.82
N TYR A 93 -0.93 -5.40 -5.28
CA TYR A 93 0.23 -5.79 -4.50
C TYR A 93 1.38 -4.84 -4.75
N ILE A 94 2.14 -4.54 -3.71
CA ILE A 94 3.41 -3.82 -3.80
C ILE A 94 4.46 -4.65 -3.05
N ASP A 95 5.53 -5.02 -3.73
CA ASP A 95 6.69 -5.61 -3.07
C ASP A 95 7.46 -4.51 -2.33
N ILE A 96 7.72 -4.74 -1.05
CA ILE A 96 8.37 -3.81 -0.14
C ILE A 96 9.80 -4.30 0.11
N PRO A 97 10.82 -3.61 -0.45
CA PRO A 97 12.20 -3.99 -0.24
C PRO A 97 12.62 -3.71 1.21
N THR A 98 13.39 -4.62 1.81
CA THR A 98 14.02 -4.40 3.13
C THR A 98 15.19 -3.46 3.10
N ASP A 99 15.87 -3.39 1.96
CA ASP A 99 17.09 -2.62 1.78
C ASP A 99 16.75 -1.33 1.05
N MET A 100 16.28 -0.33 1.79
CA MET A 100 16.45 1.05 1.37
C MET A 100 17.60 1.63 2.16
N ASN A 101 18.78 1.44 1.59
CA ASN A 101 20.04 2.03 2.04
C ASN A 101 20.03 3.54 1.84
#